data_AF-A0A2E1AAQ7-F1
#
_entry.id   AF-A0A2E1AAQ7-F1
#
_cell.length_a   1.000
_cell.length_b   1.000
_cell.length_c   1.000
_cell.angle_alpha   90.00
_cell.angle_beta   90.00
_cell.angle_gamma   90.00
#
_symmetry.space_group_name_H-M   'P 1'
#
loop_
_entity.id
_entity.type
_entity.pdbx_description
1 polymer ?
#
loop_
_entity_poly.entity_id
_entity_poly.type
_entity_poly.pdbx_seq_one_letter_code
_entity_poly.pdbx_strand_id
1 'polypeptide(L)'
;MSSGVCLIRQETDTMPTVLTIYFENPFWVAVLERIEGDEVQAARFVFGAKPSEAEIDAFVQADYVNLLDRLSEPVPLKKRVTRSINPKRQQRQIQKEVASSGVRTKSQEALRLEMERHKRASVQRRKDRAHEEAEYKRMLKVEKRKKKRRGH
;
A
#
# COMPACT_ATOMS: atom_id res chain seq x y z
N MET A 1 -9.87 -8.58 2.62
CA MET A 1 -9.52 -7.96 3.92
C MET A 1 -8.01 -7.90 3.98
N SER A 2 -7.43 -6.71 3.94
CA SER A 2 -5.97 -6.53 3.87
C SER A 2 -5.34 -6.85 5.22
N SER A 3 -4.68 -7.99 5.31
CA SER A 3 -3.76 -8.33 6.40
C SER A 3 -2.55 -7.39 6.30
N GLY A 4 -2.59 -6.29 7.04
CA GLY A 4 -1.44 -5.42 7.21
C GLY A 4 -0.49 -6.05 8.22
N VAL A 5 0.57 -6.69 7.75
CA VAL A 5 1.69 -7.12 8.60
C VAL A 5 2.57 -5.90 8.80
N CYS A 6 2.64 -5.39 10.03
CA CYS A 6 3.60 -4.34 10.39
C CYS A 6 4.85 -5.05 10.92
N LEU A 7 5.91 -5.08 10.11
CA LEU A 7 7.21 -5.61 10.51
C LEU A 7 8.04 -4.45 11.06
N ILE A 8 8.16 -4.36 12.38
CA ILE A 8 9.11 -3.45 13.02
C ILE A 8 10.37 -4.28 13.28
N ARG A 9 11.38 -4.13 12.41
CA ARG A 9 12.70 -4.74 12.57
C ARG A 9 13.59 -3.71 13.27
N GLN A 10 13.90 -3.93 14.54
CA GLN A 10 14.97 -3.21 15.23
C GLN A 10 16.19 -4.12 15.29
N GLU A 11 17.36 -3.57 14.94
CA GLU A 11 18.62 -4.29 14.86
C GLU A 11 19.42 -3.98 16.13
N THR A 12 19.21 -4.75 17.20
CA THR A 12 20.03 -4.68 18.41
C THR A 12 21.22 -5.61 18.26
N ASP A 13 22.43 -5.05 18.44
CA ASP A 13 23.75 -5.60 18.09
C ASP A 13 24.22 -6.79 18.95
N THR A 14 23.38 -7.77 19.23
CA THR A 14 23.91 -9.04 19.76
C THR A 14 23.09 -10.29 19.46
N MET A 15 21.81 -10.23 19.08
CA MET A 15 21.06 -11.39 18.56
C MET A 15 19.84 -10.91 17.75
N PRO A 16 19.56 -11.48 16.56
CA PRO A 16 18.41 -11.07 15.76
C PRO A 16 17.11 -11.50 16.44
N THR A 17 16.34 -10.50 16.89
CA THR A 17 15.02 -10.70 17.47
C THR A 17 13.97 -10.03 16.57
N VAL A 18 12.90 -10.76 16.24
CA VAL A 18 11.82 -10.29 15.35
C VAL A 18 10.52 -10.24 16.12
N LEU A 19 9.89 -9.06 16.18
CA LEU A 19 8.54 -8.90 16.70
C LEU A 19 7.54 -8.85 15.54
N THR A 20 6.64 -9.81 15.50
CA THR A 20 5.56 -9.88 14.50
C THR A 20 4.21 -9.66 15.18
N ILE A 21 3.47 -8.64 14.75
CA ILE A 21 2.11 -8.40 15.23
C ILE A 21 1.13 -8.73 14.11
N TYR A 22 0.16 -9.61 14.41
CA TYR A 22 -0.86 -10.02 13.46
C TYR A 22 -2.22 -10.19 14.14
N PHE A 23 -3.27 -10.19 13.32
CA PHE A 23 -4.63 -10.45 13.78
C PHE A 23 -4.95 -11.94 13.66
N GLU A 24 -5.27 -12.58 14.78
CA GLU A 24 -5.75 -13.96 14.87
C GLU A 24 -7.14 -13.92 15.51
N ASN A 25 -8.19 -14.06 14.70
CA ASN A 25 -9.57 -13.85 15.13
C ASN A 25 -9.89 -14.55 16.46
N PRO A 26 -10.41 -13.84 17.49
CA PRO A 26 -10.85 -12.43 17.49
C PRO A 26 -9.80 -11.41 18.00
N PHE A 27 -8.55 -11.82 18.21
CA PHE A 27 -7.55 -11.05 18.95
C PHE A 27 -6.38 -10.55 18.10
N TRP A 28 -5.74 -9.50 18.58
CA TRP A 28 -4.41 -9.11 18.11
C TRP A 28 -3.33 -9.80 18.92
N VAL A 29 -2.36 -10.39 18.22
CA VAL A 29 -1.31 -11.22 18.81
C VAL A 29 0.05 -10.67 18.39
N ALA A 30 0.94 -10.52 19.37
CA ALA A 30 2.36 -10.28 19.19
C ALA A 30 3.10 -11.60 19.35
N VAL A 31 4.01 -11.91 18.43
CA VAL A 31 4.96 -13.01 18.56
C VAL A 31 6.35 -12.45 18.46
N LEU A 32 7.13 -12.68 19.50
CA LEU A 32 8.55 -12.38 19.54
C LEU A 32 9.31 -13.65 19.22
N GLU A 33 10.14 -13.62 18.18
CA GLU A 33 11.02 -14.71 17.79
C GLU A 33 12.46 -14.29 18.04
N ARG A 34 13.19 -15.09 18.82
CA ARG A 34 14.63 -14.97 19.02
C ARG A 34 15.31 -16.15 18.34
N ILE A 35 16.22 -15.89 17.42
CA ILE A 35 16.98 -16.93 16.72
C ILE A 35 18.40 -16.93 17.27
N GLU A 36 18.81 -18.07 17.83
CA GLU A 36 20.15 -18.29 18.36
C GLU A 36 20.75 -19.51 17.66
N GLY A 37 21.63 -19.27 16.67
CA GLY A 37 22.23 -20.32 15.86
C GLY A 37 21.19 -21.12 15.06
N ASP A 38 21.07 -22.42 15.38
CA ASP A 38 20.12 -23.36 14.77
C ASP A 38 18.87 -23.59 15.66
N GLU A 39 18.65 -22.77 16.70
CA GLU A 39 17.51 -22.85 17.62
C GLU A 39 16.66 -21.57 17.55
N VAL A 40 15.34 -21.73 17.75
CA VAL A 40 14.41 -20.62 17.90
C VAL A 40 13.72 -20.70 19.24
N GLN A 41 13.60 -19.54 19.88
CA GLN A 41 12.73 -19.33 21.01
C GLN A 41 11.63 -18.34 20.61
N ALA A 42 10.42 -18.59 21.06
CA ALA A 42 9.31 -17.68 20.79
C ALA A 42 8.50 -17.38 22.06
N ALA A 43 7.97 -16.16 22.13
CA ALA A 43 7.02 -15.76 23.14
C ALA A 43 5.78 -15.13 22.48
N ARG A 44 4.60 -15.49 22.98
CA ARG A 44 3.31 -15.00 22.49
C ARG A 44 2.70 -14.03 23.50
N PHE A 45 2.27 -12.87 23.03
CA PHE A 45 1.48 -11.91 23.78
C PHE A 45 0.16 -11.63 23.05
N VAL A 46 -0.94 -11.48 23.80
CA VAL A 46 -2.27 -11.22 23.22
C VAL A 46 -2.72 -9.84 23.68
N PHE A 47 -2.83 -8.89 22.74
CA PHE A 47 -3.35 -7.55 22.98
C PHE A 47 -4.88 -7.52 23.12
N GLY A 48 -5.56 -8.51 22.55
CA GLY A 48 -7.02 -8.58 22.54
C GLY A 48 -7.63 -7.65 21.48
N ALA A 49 -7.70 -6.35 21.75
CA ALA A 49 -8.15 -5.35 20.78
C ALA A 49 -7.02 -4.95 19.82
N LYS A 50 -7.35 -4.18 18.77
CA LYS A 50 -6.33 -3.64 17.85
C LYS A 50 -5.42 -2.67 18.62
N PRO A 51 -4.12 -2.96 18.75
CA PRO A 51 -3.22 -2.05 19.43
C PRO A 51 -3.02 -0.80 18.57
N SER A 52 -3.00 0.35 19.23
CA SER A 52 -2.54 1.62 18.67
C SER A 52 -1.02 1.65 18.56
N GLU A 53 -0.50 2.58 17.77
CA GLU A 53 0.95 2.76 17.60
C GLU A 53 1.65 3.07 18.93
N ALA A 54 1.05 3.92 19.76
CA ALA A 54 1.56 4.24 21.10
C ALA A 54 1.56 3.03 22.05
N GLU A 55 0.57 2.15 21.95
CA GLU A 55 0.53 0.90 22.74
C GLU A 55 1.61 -0.09 22.29
N ILE A 56 1.91 -0.14 20.99
CA ILE A 56 3.01 -0.94 20.45
C ILE A 56 4.34 -0.41 20.97
N ASP A 57 4.56 0.91 20.92
CA ASP A 57 5.79 1.52 21.41
C ASP A 57 5.98 1.32 22.92
N ALA A 58 4.92 1.49 23.71
CA ALA A 58 4.94 1.24 25.14
C ALA A 58 5.21 -0.24 25.46
N PHE A 59 4.60 -1.16 24.72
CA PHE A 59 4.85 -2.60 24.84
C PHE A 59 6.32 -2.95 24.52
N VAL A 60 6.89 -2.37 23.47
CA VAL A 60 8.30 -2.59 23.11
C VAL A 60 9.25 -2.02 24.16
N GLN A 61 8.90 -0.92 24.82
CA GLN A 61 9.77 -0.32 25.85
C GLN A 61 9.63 -0.98 27.23
N ALA A 62 8.42 -1.34 27.64
CA ALA A 62 8.13 -1.82 28.99
C ALA A 62 8.06 -3.35 29.10
N ASP A 63 7.44 -4.02 28.12
CA ASP A 63 7.12 -5.44 28.20
C ASP A 63 8.07 -6.32 27.39
N TYR A 64 8.90 -5.74 26.52
CA TYR A 64 9.86 -6.49 25.72
C TYR A 64 10.84 -7.30 26.58
N VAL A 65 11.39 -6.70 27.64
CA VAL A 65 12.30 -7.39 28.57
C VAL A 65 11.57 -8.51 29.31
N ASN A 66 10.36 -8.25 29.80
CA ASN A 66 9.53 -9.25 30.48
C ASN A 66 9.15 -10.41 29.54
N LEU A 67 9.02 -10.15 28.24
CA LEU A 67 8.68 -11.14 27.24
C LEU A 67 9.90 -12.00 26.85
N LEU A 68 11.11 -11.42 26.90
CA LEU A 68 12.37 -12.17 26.76
C LEU A 68 12.52 -13.21 27.88
N ASP A 69 12.11 -12.89 29.11
CA ASP A 69 12.15 -13.84 30.23
C ASP A 69 11.11 -14.97 30.09
N ARG A 70 10.09 -14.79 29.24
CA ARG A 70 9.02 -15.77 28.97
C ARG A 70 9.24 -16.54 27.67
N LEU A 71 10.43 -16.45 27.10
CA LEU A 71 10.79 -17.23 25.92
C LEU A 71 10.62 -18.73 26.20
N SER A 72 10.04 -19.42 25.24
CA SER A 72 9.90 -20.87 25.30
C SER A 72 11.27 -21.57 25.38
N GLU A 73 11.26 -22.84 25.76
CA GLU A 73 12.43 -23.71 25.58
C GLU A 73 12.95 -23.60 24.13
N PRO A 74 14.28 -23.55 23.93
CA PRO A 74 14.86 -23.54 22.60
C PRO A 74 14.40 -24.75 21.80
N VAL A 75 13.74 -24.49 20.67
CA VAL A 75 13.34 -25.56 19.75
C VAL A 75 14.31 -25.55 18.58
N PRO A 76 14.90 -26.71 18.21
CA PRO A 76 15.76 -26.78 17.04
C PRO A 76 14.95 -26.34 15.82
N LEU A 77 15.46 -25.33 15.12
CA LEU A 77 14.93 -24.85 13.87
C LEU A 77 15.04 -26.01 12.89
N LYS A 78 13.95 -26.78 12.72
CA LYS A 78 13.85 -27.73 11.61
C LYS A 78 14.07 -26.89 10.37
N LYS A 79 15.30 -26.92 9.83
CA LYS A 79 15.62 -26.42 8.50
C LYS A 79 14.61 -27.09 7.61
N ARG A 80 13.51 -26.39 7.32
CA ARG A 80 12.59 -26.78 6.27
C ARG A 80 13.53 -26.88 5.10
N VAL A 81 13.80 -28.10 4.64
CA VAL A 81 14.47 -28.32 3.38
C VAL A 81 13.50 -27.75 2.36
N THR A 82 13.53 -26.44 2.22
CA THR A 82 12.99 -25.74 1.08
C THR A 82 13.90 -26.27 0.00
N ARG A 83 13.42 -27.30 -0.71
CA ARG A 83 13.96 -27.58 -2.04
C ARG A 83 13.96 -26.23 -2.72
N SER A 84 15.15 -25.65 -2.91
CA SER A 84 15.30 -24.30 -3.43
C SER A 84 14.53 -24.26 -4.74
N ILE A 85 13.33 -23.69 -4.70
CA ILE A 85 12.53 -23.54 -5.91
C ILE A 85 13.29 -22.47 -6.67
N ASN A 86 13.90 -22.87 -7.78
CA ASN A 86 14.69 -21.98 -8.63
C ASN A 86 13.95 -20.63 -8.74
N PRO A 87 14.61 -19.49 -8.45
CA PRO A 87 13.96 -18.18 -8.39
C PRO A 87 13.17 -17.87 -9.69
N LYS A 88 13.62 -18.41 -10.83
CA LYS A 88 12.91 -18.35 -12.10
C LYS A 88 11.54 -19.04 -12.07
N ARG A 89 11.42 -20.16 -11.36
CA ARG A 89 10.17 -20.91 -11.19
C ARG A 89 9.22 -20.20 -10.22
N GLN A 90 9.72 -19.59 -9.16
CA GLN A 90 8.90 -18.75 -8.26
C GLN A 90 8.36 -17.52 -9.00
N GLN A 91 9.21 -16.82 -9.75
CA GLN A 91 8.80 -15.65 -10.54
C GLN A 91 7.76 -16.01 -11.61
N ARG A 92 7.90 -17.16 -12.26
CA ARG A 92 6.89 -17.68 -13.21
C ARG A 92 5.55 -17.97 -12.53
N GLN A 93 5.55 -18.52 -11.31
CA GLN A 93 4.33 -18.81 -10.57
C GLN A 93 3.59 -17.51 -10.22
N ILE A 94 4.31 -16.50 -9.71
CA ILE A 94 3.79 -15.17 -9.39
C ILE A 94 3.22 -14.50 -10.64
N GLN A 95 3.96 -14.51 -11.75
CA GLN A 95 3.48 -13.94 -13.02
C GLN A 95 2.24 -14.67 -13.55
N LYS A 96 2.16 -15.99 -13.38
CA LYS A 96 1.01 -16.79 -13.82
C LYS A 96 -0.23 -16.50 -12.99
N GLU A 97 -0.08 -16.32 -11.68
CA GLU A 97 -1.16 -15.90 -10.78
C GLU A 97 -1.61 -14.45 -11.04
N VAL A 98 -0.67 -13.54 -11.29
CA VAL A 98 -0.99 -12.15 -11.65
C VAL A 98 -1.70 -12.08 -13.01
N ALA A 99 -1.29 -12.91 -13.98
CA ALA A 99 -1.92 -12.98 -15.30
C ALA A 99 -3.31 -13.64 -15.27
N SER A 100 -3.48 -14.70 -14.45
CA SER A 100 -4.76 -15.44 -14.36
C SER A 100 -5.81 -14.71 -13.54
N SER A 101 -5.41 -13.92 -12.55
CA SER A 101 -6.32 -13.22 -11.65
C SER A 101 -6.88 -11.91 -12.22
N GLY A 102 -6.40 -11.45 -13.38
CA GLY A 102 -6.91 -10.23 -14.02
C GLY A 102 -6.80 -8.98 -13.14
N VAL A 103 -5.98 -9.01 -12.08
CA VAL A 103 -5.87 -7.92 -11.12
C VAL A 103 -5.01 -6.82 -11.76
N ARG A 104 -5.67 -5.86 -12.38
CA ARG A 104 -5.06 -4.55 -12.63
C ARG A 104 -4.65 -4.00 -11.26
N THR A 105 -3.35 -3.78 -11.09
CA THR A 105 -2.80 -3.12 -9.90
C THR A 105 -3.58 -1.82 -9.67
N LYS A 106 -4.02 -1.52 -8.45
CA LYS A 106 -4.82 -0.30 -8.15
C LYS A 106 -4.20 0.98 -8.74
N SER A 107 -2.88 1.02 -8.83
CA SER A 107 -2.11 2.10 -9.47
C SER A 107 -2.39 2.24 -10.98
N GLN A 108 -2.53 1.14 -11.71
CA GLN A 108 -2.87 1.15 -13.15
C GLN A 108 -4.31 1.58 -13.40
N GLU A 109 -5.23 1.22 -12.51
CA GLU A 109 -6.62 1.69 -12.56
C GLU A 109 -6.70 3.20 -12.29
N ALA A 110 -5.97 3.69 -11.28
CA ALA A 110 -5.89 5.12 -10.96
C ALA A 110 -5.35 5.94 -12.16
N LEU A 111 -4.25 5.51 -12.78
CA LEU A 111 -3.68 6.18 -13.96
C LEU A 111 -4.64 6.21 -15.15
N ARG A 112 -5.39 5.12 -15.38
CA ARG A 112 -6.40 5.07 -16.44
C ARG A 112 -7.54 6.06 -16.19
N LEU A 113 -8.03 6.12 -14.95
CA LEU A 113 -9.09 7.05 -14.56
C LEU A 113 -8.65 8.51 -14.73
N GLU A 114 -7.40 8.82 -14.38
CA GLU A 114 -6.82 10.14 -14.57
C GLU A 114 -6.73 10.51 -16.06
N MET A 115 -6.23 9.61 -16.91
CA MET A 115 -6.18 9.82 -18.36
C MET A 115 -7.58 10.06 -18.97
N GLU A 116 -8.58 9.29 -18.55
CA GLU A 116 -9.96 9.49 -19.02
C GLU A 116 -10.54 10.83 -18.58
N ARG A 117 -10.29 11.25 -17.33
CA ARG A 117 -10.67 12.60 -16.85
C ARG A 117 -9.99 13.70 -17.65
N HIS A 118 -8.69 13.57 -17.90
CA HIS A 118 -7.92 14.57 -18.64
C HIS A 118 -8.39 14.71 -20.08
N LYS A 119 -8.73 13.59 -20.73
CA LYS A 119 -9.29 13.56 -22.08
C LYS A 119 -10.65 14.29 -22.14
N ARG A 120 -11.54 14.03 -21.19
CA ARG A 120 -12.85 14.72 -21.10
C ARG A 120 -12.69 16.22 -20.89
N ALA A 121 -11.82 16.63 -19.97
CA ALA A 121 -11.55 18.04 -19.69
C ALA A 121 -10.96 18.76 -20.92
N SER A 122 -10.07 18.11 -21.67
CA SER A 122 -9.50 18.67 -22.90
C SER A 122 -10.56 18.89 -23.99
N VAL A 123 -11.46 17.92 -24.18
CA VAL A 123 -12.59 18.05 -25.12
C VAL A 123 -13.50 19.20 -24.74
N GLN A 124 -13.83 19.35 -23.45
CA GLN A 124 -14.70 20.44 -22.98
C GLN A 124 -14.06 21.81 -23.22
N ARG A 125 -12.80 22.01 -22.81
CA ARG A 125 -12.07 23.26 -23.05
C ARG A 125 -12.02 23.66 -24.52
N ARG A 126 -11.88 22.68 -25.43
CA ARG A 126 -11.90 22.94 -26.88
C ARG A 126 -13.26 23.45 -27.34
N LYS A 127 -14.35 22.88 -26.82
CA LYS A 127 -15.72 23.33 -27.15
C LYS A 127 -15.97 24.74 -26.61
N ASP A 128 -15.57 25.00 -25.37
CA ASP A 128 -15.76 26.31 -24.73
C ASP A 128 -15.03 27.41 -25.50
N ARG A 129 -13.75 27.18 -25.85
CA ARG A 129 -12.97 28.11 -26.68
C ARG A 129 -13.61 28.35 -28.05
N ALA A 130 -14.09 27.29 -28.71
CA ALA A 130 -14.75 27.43 -30.00
C ALA A 130 -16.05 28.25 -29.90
N HIS A 131 -16.78 28.12 -28.80
CA HIS A 131 -17.98 28.90 -28.52
C HIS A 131 -17.66 30.38 -28.26
N GLU A 132 -16.67 30.66 -27.41
CA GLU A 132 -16.18 32.02 -27.12
C GLU A 132 -15.72 32.74 -28.40
N GLU A 133 -14.95 32.06 -29.26
CA GLU A 133 -14.51 32.61 -30.54
C GLU A 133 -15.68 32.91 -31.49
N ALA A 134 -16.71 32.05 -31.51
CA ALA A 134 -17.89 32.24 -32.34
C ALA A 134 -18.73 33.44 -31.88
N GLU A 135 -18.93 33.58 -30.57
CA GLU A 135 -19.65 34.71 -29.96
C GLU A 135 -18.89 36.03 -30.18
N TYR A 136 -17.57 36.04 -30.01
CA TYR A 136 -16.75 37.22 -30.30
C TYR A 136 -16.86 37.65 -31.78
N LYS A 137 -16.79 36.69 -32.72
CA LYS A 137 -16.97 36.97 -34.15
C LYS A 137 -18.39 37.49 -34.46
N ARG A 138 -19.43 37.00 -33.77
CA ARG A 138 -20.81 37.48 -33.91
C ARG A 138 -20.93 38.93 -33.43
N MET A 139 -20.41 39.24 -32.25
CA MET A 139 -20.41 40.59 -31.68
C MET A 139 -19.74 41.60 -32.63
N LEU A 140 -18.54 41.28 -33.14
CA LEU A 140 -17.85 42.12 -34.12
C LEU A 140 -18.66 42.36 -35.40
N LYS A 141 -19.38 41.35 -35.91
CA LYS A 141 -20.25 41.50 -37.09
C LYS A 141 -21.43 42.43 -36.80
N VAL A 142 -22.05 42.31 -35.62
CA VAL A 142 -23.16 43.18 -35.20
C VAL A 142 -22.69 44.63 -35.08
N GLU A 143 -21.54 44.87 -34.42
CA GLU A 143 -20.97 46.22 -34.30
C GLU A 143 -20.65 46.84 -35.65
N LYS A 144 -20.03 46.08 -36.57
CA LYS A 144 -19.76 46.55 -37.94
C LYS A 144 -21.05 46.91 -38.69
N ARG A 145 -22.11 46.11 -38.55
CA ARG A 145 -23.45 46.41 -39.14
C ARG A 145 -24.05 47.68 -38.54
N LYS A 146 -23.96 47.87 -37.21
CA LYS A 146 -24.44 49.08 -36.52
C LYS A 146 -23.69 50.34 -37.00
N LYS A 147 -22.36 50.28 -37.13
CA LYS A 147 -21.54 51.40 -37.65
C LYS A 147 -21.91 51.76 -39.09
N LYS A 148 -22.11 50.77 -39.98
CA LYS A 148 -22.55 51.00 -41.36
C LYS A 148 -23.91 51.69 -41.46
N ARG A 149 -24.86 51.39 -40.55
CA ARG A 149 -26.19 52.02 -40.54
C ARG A 149 -26.21 53.45 -40.00
N ARG A 150 -25.19 53.87 -39.23
CA ARG A 150 -25.09 55.20 -38.64
C ARG A 150 -24.30 56.20 -39.49
N GLY A 151 -23.67 55.74 -40.56
CA GLY A 151 -22.86 56.56 -41.48
C GLY A 151 -23.60 56.94 -42.76
N HIS A 152 -24.93 57.03 -42.73
CA HIS A 152 -25.75 57.46 -43.86
C HIS A 152 -26.62 58.64 -43.48
#